data_AF-A0A3M4AW17-F1
#
_entry.id   AF-A0A3M4AW17-F1
#
_cell.length_a   1.000
_cell.length_b   1.000
_cell.length_c   1.000
_cell.angle_alpha   90.00
_cell.angle_beta   90.00
_cell.angle_gamma   90.00
#
_symmetry.space_group_name_H-M   'P 1'
#
loop_
_entity.id
_entity.type
_entity.pdbx_description
1 polymer ?
#
loop_
_entity_poly.entity_id
_entity_poly.type
_entity_poly.pdbx_seq_one_letter_code
_entity_poly.pdbx_strand_id
1 'polypeptide(L)'
;MGLPCQVRASMNYQLNFDAVWRDFPNLLAGLGLGLELALISIAIGCVIGLMNAFALLSRYRALRIVASIYVTVVRNTPILVLILLIYFALPGLGIRLDKLASFVVTLSLYAGAYLTEVFRAGLLSIHKGQREAGLAIGLGEWQVRAYIIVPVMLRNVLPALSNNFISLFKDTSLAAAIAVPELTYYARKINVESYRVIETWLVTTALYVVACYVIALLLRTLEQRLAIRR
;
A
#
# COMPACT_ATOMS: atom_id res chain seq x y z
N MET A 1 23.39 -5.71 -58.06
CA MET A 1 22.02 -6.24 -58.02
C MET A 1 21.58 -6.31 -56.57
N GLY A 2 20.97 -5.24 -56.06
CA GLY A 2 20.47 -5.17 -54.67
C GLY A 2 18.96 -5.41 -54.68
N LEU A 3 18.51 -6.47 -53.99
CA LEU A 3 17.10 -6.69 -53.73
C LEU A 3 16.70 -5.89 -52.48
N PRO A 4 15.64 -5.06 -52.53
CA PRO A 4 15.19 -4.33 -51.36
C PRO A 4 14.47 -5.28 -50.38
N CYS A 5 14.92 -5.21 -49.12
CA CYS A 5 14.27 -5.84 -47.98
C CYS A 5 12.90 -5.17 -47.77
N GLN A 6 11.82 -5.80 -48.25
CA GLN A 6 10.45 -5.35 -47.97
C GLN A 6 10.04 -5.81 -46.56
N VAL A 7 10.49 -5.06 -45.55
CA VAL A 7 9.88 -5.13 -44.22
C VAL A 7 8.62 -4.28 -44.23
N ARG A 8 7.50 -4.86 -44.68
CA ARG A 8 6.17 -4.28 -44.46
C ARG A 8 5.31 -5.27 -43.69
N ALA A 9 5.59 -5.41 -42.40
CA ALA A 9 4.66 -6.02 -41.47
C ALA A 9 3.56 -5.00 -41.15
N SER A 10 2.52 -4.92 -41.97
CA SER A 10 1.27 -4.28 -41.57
C SER A 10 0.61 -5.17 -40.52
N MET A 11 0.82 -4.88 -39.23
CA MET A 11 0.03 -5.51 -38.17
C MET A 11 -1.40 -4.97 -38.27
N ASN A 12 -2.26 -5.68 -39.01
CA ASN A 12 -3.71 -5.50 -38.95
C ASN A 12 -4.23 -6.07 -37.61
N TYR A 13 -3.85 -5.44 -36.51
CA TYR A 13 -4.42 -5.76 -35.20
C TYR A 13 -5.82 -5.16 -35.11
N GLN A 14 -6.84 -6.01 -35.06
CA GLN A 14 -8.21 -5.59 -34.83
C GLN A 14 -8.54 -5.71 -33.35
N LEU A 15 -8.88 -4.57 -32.74
CA LEU A 15 -9.29 -4.50 -31.34
C LEU A 15 -10.59 -5.29 -31.14
N ASN A 16 -10.57 -6.27 -30.24
CA ASN A 16 -11.74 -7.04 -29.83
C ASN A 16 -11.82 -7.11 -28.31
N PHE A 17 -12.87 -6.51 -27.75
CA PHE A 17 -13.11 -6.42 -26.31
C PHE A 17 -14.07 -7.49 -25.77
N ASP A 18 -14.57 -8.42 -26.59
CA ASP A 18 -15.59 -9.39 -26.21
C ASP A 18 -15.13 -10.28 -25.04
N ALA A 19 -13.86 -10.70 -25.07
CA ALA A 19 -13.27 -11.49 -23.99
C ALA A 19 -13.22 -10.70 -22.67
N VAL A 20 -12.88 -9.42 -22.73
CA VAL A 20 -12.80 -8.55 -21.55
C VAL A 20 -14.19 -8.27 -20.99
N TRP A 21 -15.18 -8.04 -21.85
CA TRP A 21 -16.56 -7.78 -21.41
C TRP A 21 -17.21 -8.99 -20.76
N ARG A 22 -16.90 -10.19 -21.25
CA ARG A 22 -17.38 -11.44 -20.64
C ARG A 22 -16.88 -11.61 -19.21
N ASP A 23 -15.63 -11.26 -18.94
CA ASP A 23 -14.99 -11.39 -17.62
C ASP A 23 -14.99 -10.08 -16.81
N PHE A 24 -15.66 -9.03 -17.28
CA PHE A 24 -15.70 -7.74 -16.60
C PHE A 24 -16.20 -7.81 -15.13
N PRO A 25 -17.21 -8.65 -14.78
CA PRO A 25 -17.60 -8.82 -13.38
C PRO A 25 -16.46 -9.35 -12.50
N ASN A 26 -15.63 -10.26 -13.03
CA ASN A 26 -14.47 -10.80 -12.32
C ASN A 26 -13.39 -9.74 -12.13
N LEU A 27 -13.15 -8.89 -13.13
CA LEU A 27 -12.23 -7.75 -13.01
C LEU A 27 -12.68 -6.78 -11.90
N LEU A 28 -13.97 -6.47 -11.82
CA LEU A 28 -14.53 -5.63 -10.76
C LEU A 28 -14.45 -6.29 -9.38
N ALA A 29 -14.74 -7.58 -9.28
CA ALA A 29 -14.58 -8.34 -8.04
C ALA A 29 -13.13 -8.35 -7.56
N GLY A 30 -12.19 -8.58 -8.48
CA GLY A 30 -10.75 -8.53 -8.18
C GLY A 30 -10.26 -7.13 -7.78
N LEU A 31 -10.79 -6.08 -8.38
CA LEU A 31 -10.53 -4.69 -7.98
C LEU A 31 -11.02 -4.42 -6.55
N GLY A 32 -12.23 -4.90 -6.22
CA GLY A 32 -12.80 -4.84 -4.88
C GLY A 32 -11.94 -5.57 -3.84
N LEU A 33 -11.48 -6.79 -4.16
CA LEU A 33 -10.57 -7.54 -3.31
C LEU A 33 -9.24 -6.80 -3.10
N GLY A 34 -8.66 -6.21 -4.15
CA GLY A 34 -7.45 -5.38 -4.03
C GLY A 34 -7.65 -4.20 -3.06
N LEU A 35 -8.82 -3.56 -3.09
CA LEU A 35 -9.17 -2.48 -2.16
C LEU A 35 -9.28 -2.97 -0.72
N GLU A 36 -9.93 -4.12 -0.50
CA GLU A 36 -10.05 -4.76 0.82
C GLU A 36 -8.67 -5.11 1.40
N LEU A 37 -7.81 -5.73 0.60
CA LEU A 37 -6.44 -6.08 1.00
C LEU A 37 -5.62 -4.85 1.39
N ALA A 38 -5.74 -3.76 0.61
CA ALA A 38 -5.08 -2.49 0.93
C ALA A 38 -5.61 -1.86 2.23
N LEU A 39 -6.92 -1.87 2.45
CA LEU A 39 -7.56 -1.31 3.65
C LEU A 39 -7.16 -2.05 4.92
N ILE A 40 -7.22 -3.38 4.90
CA ILE A 40 -6.82 -4.21 6.04
C ILE A 40 -5.32 -3.99 6.32
N SER A 41 -4.50 -4.01 5.27
CA SER A 41 -3.04 -3.93 5.43
C SER A 41 -2.58 -2.56 5.91
N ILE A 42 -3.19 -1.47 5.45
CA ILE A 42 -2.85 -0.14 5.97
C ILE A 42 -3.33 0.04 7.42
N ALA A 43 -4.46 -0.55 7.81
CA ALA A 43 -4.96 -0.46 9.19
C ALA A 43 -3.97 -1.13 10.16
N ILE A 44 -3.50 -2.34 9.84
CA ILE A 44 -2.48 -3.04 10.61
C ILE A 44 -1.14 -2.31 10.53
N GLY A 45 -0.77 -1.84 9.33
CA GLY A 45 0.44 -1.04 9.09
C GLY A 45 0.48 0.25 9.91
N CYS A 46 -0.65 0.92 10.13
CA CYS A 46 -0.74 2.10 10.99
C CYS A 46 -0.36 1.78 12.44
N VAL A 47 -0.83 0.64 12.97
CA VAL A 47 -0.48 0.19 14.31
C VAL A 47 1.01 -0.11 14.41
N ILE A 48 1.54 -0.91 13.48
CA ILE A 48 2.97 -1.27 13.43
C ILE A 48 3.84 -0.03 13.29
N GLY A 49 3.45 0.89 12.40
CA GLY A 49 4.19 2.12 12.12
C GLY A 49 4.21 3.04 13.33
N LEU A 50 3.07 3.22 14.01
CA LEU A 50 2.99 4.11 15.18
C LEU A 50 3.83 3.58 16.34
N MET A 51 3.76 2.26 16.61
CA MET A 51 4.58 1.61 17.62
C MET A 51 6.08 1.79 17.34
N ASN A 52 6.52 1.55 16.10
CA ASN A 52 7.91 1.72 15.71
C ASN A 52 8.37 3.18 15.71
N ALA A 53 7.50 4.14 15.37
CA ALA A 53 7.81 5.56 15.42
C ALA A 53 8.14 6.00 16.86
N PHE A 54 7.35 5.56 17.84
CA PHE A 54 7.67 5.77 19.25
C PHE A 54 8.93 5.03 19.70
N ALA A 55 9.16 3.81 19.21
CA ALA A 55 10.37 3.05 19.51
C ALA A 55 11.65 3.75 19.00
N LEU A 56 11.61 4.33 17.80
CA LEU A 56 12.73 5.10 17.23
C LEU A 56 13.02 6.37 18.02
N LEU A 57 11.99 7.03 18.55
CA LEU A 57 12.11 8.24 19.39
C LEU A 57 12.38 7.93 20.87
N SER A 58 12.42 6.65 21.24
CA SER A 58 12.61 6.22 22.62
C SER A 58 14.03 6.52 23.13
N ARG A 59 14.16 6.74 24.44
CA ARG A 59 15.45 6.83 25.14
C ARG A 59 16.18 5.50 25.18
N TYR A 60 15.46 4.38 25.09
CA TYR A 60 16.02 3.04 25.19
C TYR A 60 16.69 2.65 23.87
N ARG A 61 18.03 2.50 23.89
CA ARG A 61 18.83 2.18 22.71
C ARG A 61 18.39 0.87 22.03
N ALA A 62 18.00 -0.15 22.80
CA ALA A 62 17.54 -1.43 22.27
C ALA A 62 16.30 -1.27 21.37
N LEU A 63 15.26 -0.55 21.83
CA LEU A 63 14.04 -0.30 21.05
C LEU A 63 14.35 0.44 19.75
N ARG A 64 15.23 1.44 19.81
CA ARG A 64 15.65 2.20 18.63
C ARG A 64 16.38 1.32 17.62
N ILE A 65 17.28 0.45 18.07
CA ILE A 65 18.03 -0.45 17.19
C ILE A 65 17.09 -1.44 16.51
N VAL A 66 16.20 -2.10 17.26
CA VAL A 66 15.26 -3.08 16.71
C VAL A 66 14.34 -2.44 15.68
N ALA A 67 13.72 -1.30 16.01
CA ALA A 67 12.87 -0.57 15.06
C ALA A 67 13.65 -0.10 13.83
N SER A 68 14.89 0.39 14.01
CA SER A 68 15.74 0.83 12.91
C SER A 68 16.10 -0.30 11.96
N ILE A 69 16.47 -1.48 12.49
CA ILE A 69 16.77 -2.67 11.68
C ILE A 69 15.54 -3.08 10.88
N TYR A 70 14.38 -3.19 11.54
CA TYR A 70 13.11 -3.52 10.88
C TYR A 70 12.81 -2.55 9.72
N VAL A 71 12.79 -1.24 9.98
CA VAL A 71 12.49 -0.22 8.97
C VAL A 71 13.51 -0.27 7.84
N THR A 72 14.79 -0.41 8.15
CA THR A 72 15.88 -0.44 7.16
C THR A 72 15.75 -1.68 6.28
N VAL A 73 15.57 -2.87 6.85
CA VAL A 73 15.50 -4.11 6.08
C VAL A 73 14.26 -4.11 5.18
N VAL A 74 13.08 -3.80 5.74
CA VAL A 74 11.83 -3.88 4.98
C VAL A 74 11.78 -2.84 3.85
N ARG A 75 12.19 -1.59 4.10
CA ARG A 75 12.15 -0.54 3.06
C ARG A 75 13.19 -0.73 1.96
N ASN A 76 14.33 -1.37 2.26
CA ASN A 76 15.37 -1.68 1.28
C ASN A 76 15.19 -3.04 0.60
N THR A 77 14.12 -3.78 0.91
CA THR A 77 13.79 -5.04 0.24
C THR A 77 12.62 -4.82 -0.72
N PRO A 78 12.70 -5.30 -1.98
CA PRO A 78 11.57 -5.25 -2.90
C PRO A 78 10.36 -5.99 -2.31
N ILE A 79 9.19 -5.35 -2.33
CA ILE A 79 7.96 -5.92 -1.76
C ILE A 79 7.60 -7.28 -2.39
N LEU A 80 7.83 -7.45 -3.70
CA LEU A 80 7.61 -8.74 -4.37
C LEU A 80 8.45 -9.86 -3.74
N VAL A 81 9.70 -9.58 -3.37
CA VAL A 81 10.57 -10.56 -2.71
C VAL A 81 10.04 -10.91 -1.32
N LEU A 82 9.55 -9.91 -0.55
CA LEU A 82 8.93 -10.16 0.74
C LEU A 82 7.68 -11.04 0.63
N ILE A 83 6.85 -10.82 -0.40
CA ILE A 83 5.63 -11.61 -0.65
C ILE A 83 6.01 -13.07 -0.91
N LEU A 84 6.98 -13.28 -1.80
CA LEU A 84 7.46 -14.62 -2.15
C LEU A 84 8.10 -15.32 -0.94
N LEU A 85 8.89 -14.61 -0.14
CA LEU A 85 9.52 -15.17 1.05
C LEU A 85 8.47 -15.59 2.09
N ILE A 86 7.52 -14.72 2.41
CA ILE A 86 6.48 -15.03 3.41
C ILE A 86 5.56 -16.16 2.94
N TYR A 87 5.22 -16.22 1.64
CA TYR A 87 4.34 -17.26 1.13
C TYR A 87 5.05 -18.61 0.95
N PHE A 88 6.27 -18.63 0.40
CA PHE A 88 6.96 -19.88 0.05
C PHE A 88 7.95 -20.38 1.10
N ALA A 89 8.64 -19.49 1.84
CA ALA A 89 9.68 -19.89 2.79
C ALA A 89 9.12 -20.16 4.20
N LEU A 90 8.10 -19.41 4.62
CA LEU A 90 7.51 -19.52 5.95
C LEU A 90 6.93 -20.91 6.28
N PRO A 91 6.30 -21.64 5.34
CA PRO A 91 5.88 -23.03 5.58
C PRO A 91 7.01 -23.97 5.96
N GLY A 92 8.25 -23.72 5.51
CA GLY A 92 9.44 -24.48 5.89
C GLY A 92 9.82 -24.32 7.36
N LEU A 93 9.35 -23.25 8.01
CA LEU A 93 9.50 -22.98 9.44
C LEU A 93 8.31 -23.48 10.27
N GLY A 94 7.37 -24.21 9.66
CA GLY A 94 6.19 -24.77 10.32
C GLY A 94 4.97 -23.84 10.39
N ILE A 95 5.06 -22.60 9.90
CA ILE A 95 3.93 -21.66 9.88
C ILE A 95 3.32 -21.65 8.48
N ARG A 96 2.09 -22.17 8.36
CA ARG A 96 1.35 -22.22 7.10
C ARG A 96 0.27 -21.15 7.10
N LEU A 97 0.43 -20.17 6.23
CA LEU A 97 -0.55 -19.15 5.94
C LEU A 97 -1.15 -19.43 4.56
N ASP A 98 -2.44 -19.12 4.38
CA ASP A 98 -3.04 -19.13 3.06
C ASP A 98 -2.57 -17.91 2.24
N LYS A 99 -2.87 -17.89 0.95
CA LYS A 99 -2.42 -16.83 0.04
C LYS A 99 -2.85 -15.44 0.49
N LEU A 100 -4.10 -15.31 0.97
CA LEU A 100 -4.64 -14.03 1.42
C LEU A 100 -3.95 -13.57 2.69
N ALA A 101 -3.83 -14.43 3.72
CA ALA A 101 -3.15 -14.05 4.96
C ALA A 101 -1.66 -13.77 4.73
N SER A 102 -0.96 -14.57 3.93
CA SER A 102 0.44 -14.30 3.56
C SER A 102 0.59 -12.92 2.93
N PHE A 103 -0.32 -12.56 2.01
CA PHE A 103 -0.28 -11.25 1.35
C PHE A 103 -0.58 -10.12 2.33
N VAL A 104 -1.64 -10.22 3.13
CA VAL A 104 -2.02 -9.22 4.15
C VAL A 104 -0.89 -9.02 5.15
N VAL A 105 -0.29 -10.08 5.67
CA VAL A 105 0.84 -9.99 6.61
C VAL A 105 2.02 -9.26 5.97
N THR A 106 2.36 -9.63 4.73
CA THR A 106 3.48 -9.01 4.02
C THR A 106 3.22 -7.52 3.78
N LEU A 107 2.05 -7.19 3.22
CA LEU A 107 1.68 -5.83 2.88
C LEU A 107 1.54 -4.96 4.14
N SER A 108 1.08 -5.53 5.26
CA SER A 108 1.02 -4.85 6.56
C SER A 108 2.40 -4.53 7.14
N LEU A 109 3.34 -5.47 7.06
CA LEU A 109 4.74 -5.24 7.47
C LEU A 109 5.40 -4.19 6.58
N TYR A 110 5.22 -4.31 5.26
CA TYR A 110 5.70 -3.31 4.32
C TYR A 110 5.12 -1.92 4.63
N ALA A 111 3.80 -1.80 4.73
CA ALA A 111 3.13 -0.56 5.10
C ALA A 111 3.63 -0.01 6.44
N GLY A 112 3.76 -0.85 7.46
CA GLY A 112 4.22 -0.44 8.79
C GLY A 112 5.62 0.16 8.78
N ALA A 113 6.53 -0.35 7.95
CA ALA A 113 7.88 0.22 7.83
C ALA A 113 7.87 1.61 7.17
N TYR A 114 7.06 1.83 6.14
CA TYR A 114 6.90 3.16 5.52
C TYR A 114 6.19 4.15 6.44
N LEU A 115 5.11 3.70 7.09
CA LEU A 115 4.34 4.52 8.03
C LEU A 115 5.11 4.89 9.29
N THR A 116 6.10 4.07 9.69
CA THR A 116 7.01 4.43 10.78
C THR A 116 7.68 5.77 10.54
N GLU A 117 8.19 6.02 9.33
CA GLU A 117 8.84 7.29 9.01
C GLU A 117 7.86 8.44 8.87
N VAL A 118 6.68 8.17 8.31
CA VAL A 118 5.59 9.16 8.21
C VAL A 118 5.19 9.64 9.60
N PHE A 119 4.93 8.72 10.53
CA PHE A 119 4.58 9.07 11.91
C PHE A 119 5.74 9.67 12.67
N ARG A 120 6.98 9.21 12.47
CA ARG A 120 8.17 9.82 13.09
C ARG A 120 8.33 11.27 12.67
N ALA A 121 8.21 11.57 11.38
CA ALA A 121 8.23 12.93 10.86
C ALA A 121 7.07 13.77 11.42
N GLY A 122 5.87 13.18 11.50
CA GLY A 122 4.71 13.82 12.12
C GLY A 122 4.93 14.17 13.60
N LEU A 123 5.48 13.24 14.39
CA LEU A 123 5.79 13.45 15.81
C LEU A 123 6.84 14.54 15.99
N LEU A 124 7.86 14.57 15.14
CA LEU A 124 8.91 15.61 15.17
C LEU A 124 8.43 16.99 14.70
N SER A 125 7.33 17.06 13.93
CA SER A 125 6.75 18.33 13.46
C SER A 125 6.03 19.12 14.57
N ILE A 126 5.76 18.51 15.72
CA ILE A 126 5.00 19.14 16.81
C ILE A 126 5.90 20.04 17.64
N HIS A 127 5.46 21.29 17.85
CA HIS A 127 6.15 22.25 18.69
C HIS A 127 6.28 21.75 20.14
N LYS A 128 7.49 21.83 20.70
CA LYS A 128 7.79 21.41 22.09
C LYS A 128 6.87 22.09 23.12
N GLY A 129 6.46 23.34 22.86
CA GLY A 129 5.53 24.08 23.70
C GLY A 129 4.17 23.40 23.92
N GLN A 130 3.68 22.56 22.98
CA GLN A 130 2.45 21.80 23.21
C GLN A 130 2.61 20.75 24.32
N ARG A 131 3.78 20.14 24.42
CA ARG A 131 4.09 19.22 25.51
C ARG A 131 4.23 19.97 26.84
N GLU A 132 4.94 21.08 26.85
CA GLU A 132 5.15 21.90 28.04
C GLU A 132 3.83 22.48 28.57
N ALA A 133 2.95 22.97 27.68
CA ALA A 133 1.62 23.46 28.05
C ALA A 133 0.74 22.37 28.65
N GLY A 134 0.75 21.16 28.08
CA GLY A 134 0.00 20.01 28.62
C GLY A 134 0.46 19.63 30.03
N LEU A 135 1.78 19.60 30.26
CA LEU A 135 2.34 19.34 31.59
C LEU A 135 1.99 20.48 32.58
N ALA A 136 2.00 21.74 32.14
CA ALA A 136 1.70 22.90 32.98
C ALA A 136 0.24 22.94 33.48
N ILE A 137 -0.70 22.37 32.72
CA ILE A 137 -2.11 22.23 33.13
C ILE A 137 -2.39 20.93 33.92
N GLY A 138 -1.34 20.20 34.32
CA GLY A 138 -1.45 19.02 35.19
C GLY A 138 -1.66 17.68 34.48
N LEU A 139 -1.54 17.61 33.14
CA LEU A 139 -1.58 16.32 32.44
C LEU A 139 -0.28 15.55 32.64
N GLY A 140 -0.36 14.24 32.82
CA GLY A 140 0.80 13.34 32.83
C GLY A 140 1.37 13.10 31.41
N GLU A 141 2.61 12.64 31.31
CA GLU A 141 3.30 12.36 30.02
C GLU A 141 2.47 11.50 29.06
N TRP A 142 1.81 10.46 29.57
CA TRP A 142 0.95 9.59 28.78
C TRP A 142 -0.30 10.30 28.28
N GLN A 143 -0.91 11.13 29.11
CA GLN A 143 -2.09 11.92 28.75
C GLN A 143 -1.72 12.97 27.69
N VAL A 144 -0.59 13.66 27.84
CA VAL A 144 -0.09 14.61 26.84
C VAL A 144 0.14 13.91 25.51
N ARG A 145 0.76 12.72 25.51
CA ARG A 145 0.97 11.95 24.27
C ARG A 145 -0.34 11.51 23.63
N ALA A 146 -1.24 10.92 24.39
CA ALA A 146 -2.47 10.33 23.88
C ALA A 146 -3.50 11.39 23.44
N TYR A 147 -3.64 12.49 24.18
CA TYR A 147 -4.70 13.47 23.98
C TYR A 147 -4.27 14.73 23.21
N ILE A 148 -2.98 15.06 23.19
CA ILE A 148 -2.48 16.25 22.49
C ILE A 148 -1.62 15.84 21.30
N ILE A 149 -0.51 15.13 21.54
CA ILE A 149 0.51 14.89 20.52
C ILE A 149 0.00 13.97 19.42
N VAL A 150 -0.55 12.79 19.76
CA VAL A 150 -0.99 11.80 18.75
C VAL A 150 -2.11 12.36 17.85
N PRO A 151 -3.20 12.97 18.37
CA PRO A 151 -4.26 13.50 17.53
C PRO A 151 -3.78 14.63 16.60
N VAL A 152 -2.92 15.53 17.09
CA VAL A 152 -2.33 16.60 16.26
C VAL A 152 -1.40 16.02 15.20
N MET A 153 -0.56 15.05 15.57
CA MET A 153 0.35 14.38 14.65
C MET A 153 -0.42 13.68 13.53
N LEU A 154 -1.45 12.90 13.88
CA LEU A 154 -2.26 12.17 12.91
C LEU A 154 -2.85 13.11 11.87
N ARG A 155 -3.39 14.26 12.29
CA ARG A 155 -3.91 15.29 11.37
C ARG A 155 -2.83 15.83 10.43
N ASN A 156 -1.62 16.07 10.94
CA ASN A 156 -0.50 16.58 10.13
C ASN A 156 -0.04 15.56 9.07
N VAL A 157 -0.12 14.26 9.36
CA VAL A 157 0.34 13.21 8.45
C VAL A 157 -0.75 12.65 7.54
N LEU A 158 -2.02 13.08 7.68
CA LEU A 158 -3.13 12.61 6.84
C LEU A 158 -2.82 12.63 5.34
N PRO A 159 -2.24 13.70 4.75
CA PRO A 159 -1.91 13.70 3.32
C PRO A 159 -0.89 12.61 2.93
N ALA A 160 0.08 12.35 3.81
CA ALA A 160 1.07 11.30 3.59
C ALA A 160 0.46 9.90 3.76
N LEU A 161 -0.47 9.72 4.70
CA LEU A 161 -1.23 8.48 4.87
C LEU A 161 -2.06 8.16 3.62
N SER A 162 -2.77 9.15 3.09
CA SER A 162 -3.56 9.01 1.86
C SER A 162 -2.70 8.58 0.67
N ASN A 163 -1.52 9.19 0.51
CA ASN A 163 -0.60 8.82 -0.57
C ASN A 163 -0.02 7.41 -0.40
N ASN A 164 0.26 6.98 0.84
CA ASN A 164 0.67 5.60 1.13
C ASN A 164 -0.47 4.62 0.84
N PHE A 165 -1.73 4.94 1.17
CA PHE A 165 -2.87 4.10 0.84
C PHE A 165 -3.04 3.87 -0.66
N ILE A 166 -2.97 4.94 -1.46
CA ILE A 166 -3.06 4.83 -2.92
C ILE A 166 -1.90 3.98 -3.48
N SER A 167 -0.70 4.11 -2.90
CA SER A 167 0.44 3.28 -3.27
C SER A 167 0.21 1.80 -2.93
N LEU A 168 -0.22 1.50 -1.70
CA LEU A 168 -0.54 0.13 -1.26
C LEU A 168 -1.65 -0.50 -2.10
N PHE A 169 -2.66 0.26 -2.49
CA PHE A 169 -3.70 -0.21 -3.40
C PHE A 169 -3.12 -0.66 -4.74
N LYS A 170 -2.19 0.09 -5.33
CA LYS A 170 -1.49 -0.33 -6.55
C LYS A 170 -0.61 -1.56 -6.31
N ASP A 171 0.06 -1.62 -5.15
CA ASP A 171 0.91 -2.75 -4.78
C ASP A 171 0.12 -4.06 -4.61
N THR A 172 -1.21 -4.01 -4.44
CA THR A 172 -2.05 -5.22 -4.44
C THR A 172 -1.97 -6.01 -5.74
N SER A 173 -1.61 -5.36 -6.86
CA SER A 173 -1.34 -6.02 -8.15
C SER A 173 -0.26 -7.10 -8.05
N LEU A 174 0.66 -7.00 -7.07
CA LEU A 174 1.72 -7.98 -6.85
C LEU A 174 1.17 -9.29 -6.25
N ALA A 175 -0.03 -9.29 -5.69
CA ALA A 175 -0.67 -10.49 -5.15
C ALA A 175 -0.94 -11.54 -6.25
N ALA A 176 -1.08 -11.12 -7.51
CA ALA A 176 -1.15 -12.01 -8.67
C ALA A 176 0.04 -12.98 -8.75
N ALA A 177 1.21 -12.63 -8.22
CA ALA A 177 2.40 -13.48 -8.22
C ALA A 177 2.22 -14.77 -7.41
N ILE A 178 1.36 -14.76 -6.39
CA ILE A 178 1.01 -15.94 -5.59
C ILE A 178 -0.41 -16.43 -5.87
N ALA A 179 -0.97 -16.02 -7.03
CA ALA A 179 -2.30 -16.39 -7.50
C ALA A 179 -3.44 -16.02 -6.53
N VAL A 180 -3.36 -14.82 -5.93
CA VAL A 180 -4.51 -14.17 -5.30
C VAL A 180 -5.41 -13.58 -6.40
N PRO A 181 -6.73 -13.81 -6.37
CA PRO A 181 -7.65 -13.40 -7.44
C PRO A 181 -8.02 -11.91 -7.37
N GLU A 182 -7.03 -11.02 -7.42
CA GLU A 182 -7.26 -9.58 -7.57
C GLU A 182 -7.31 -9.17 -9.06
N LEU A 183 -7.42 -7.87 -9.34
CA LEU A 183 -7.59 -7.33 -10.69
C LEU A 183 -6.51 -7.80 -11.67
N THR A 184 -5.23 -7.73 -11.30
CA THR A 184 -4.10 -8.13 -12.16
C THR A 184 -4.10 -9.63 -12.42
N TYR A 185 -4.53 -10.46 -11.46
CA TYR A 185 -4.73 -11.89 -11.66
C TYR A 185 -5.78 -12.18 -12.74
N TYR A 186 -6.95 -11.55 -12.67
CA TYR A 186 -7.99 -11.75 -13.69
C TYR A 186 -7.57 -11.20 -15.06
N ALA A 187 -6.88 -10.06 -15.10
CA ALA A 187 -6.28 -9.55 -16.33
C ALA A 187 -5.31 -10.57 -16.95
N ARG A 188 -4.43 -11.17 -16.16
CA ARG A 188 -3.52 -12.22 -16.63
C ARG A 188 -4.27 -13.46 -17.11
N LYS A 189 -5.32 -13.87 -16.40
CA LYS A 189 -6.17 -15.00 -16.80
C LYS A 189 -6.79 -14.79 -18.18
N ILE A 190 -7.46 -13.65 -18.39
CA ILE A 190 -8.06 -13.29 -19.69
C ILE A 190 -7.00 -13.28 -20.79
N ASN A 191 -5.81 -12.72 -20.51
CA ASN A 191 -4.71 -12.69 -21.47
C ASN A 191 -4.24 -14.08 -21.90
N VAL A 192 -4.12 -15.01 -20.96
CA VAL A 192 -3.68 -16.38 -21.25
C VAL A 192 -4.77 -17.18 -21.98
N GLU A 193 -6.04 -16.95 -21.67
CA GLU A 193 -7.16 -17.69 -22.26
C GLU A 193 -7.60 -17.15 -23.64
N SER A 194 -7.53 -15.83 -23.86
CA SER A 194 -8.04 -15.17 -25.06
C SER A 194 -6.96 -14.63 -26.00
N TYR A 195 -5.70 -14.57 -25.56
CA TYR A 195 -4.58 -13.94 -26.25
C TYR A 195 -4.79 -12.45 -26.59
N ARG A 196 -5.77 -11.77 -25.96
CA ARG A 196 -6.10 -10.34 -26.15
C ARG A 196 -5.34 -9.43 -25.19
N VAL A 197 -4.04 -9.28 -25.44
CA VAL A 197 -3.13 -8.57 -24.53
C VAL A 197 -3.43 -7.06 -24.45
N ILE A 198 -3.63 -6.40 -25.60
CA ILE A 198 -3.78 -4.94 -25.64
C ILE A 198 -5.07 -4.50 -24.95
N GLU A 199 -6.20 -5.11 -25.30
CA GLU A 199 -7.53 -4.77 -24.79
C GLU A 199 -7.62 -5.01 -23.29
N THR A 200 -7.11 -6.15 -22.82
CA THR A 200 -7.15 -6.51 -21.40
C THR A 200 -6.32 -5.54 -20.57
N TRP A 201 -5.09 -5.19 -20.98
CA TRP A 201 -4.28 -4.24 -20.23
C TRP A 201 -4.78 -2.80 -20.34
N LEU A 202 -5.41 -2.39 -21.45
CA LEU A 202 -6.07 -1.09 -21.56
C LEU A 202 -7.21 -0.96 -20.55
N VAL A 203 -8.11 -1.95 -20.50
CA VAL A 203 -9.23 -1.94 -19.54
C VAL A 203 -8.73 -2.05 -18.11
N THR A 204 -7.76 -2.92 -17.83
CA THR A 204 -7.16 -3.07 -16.50
C THR A 204 -6.52 -1.77 -16.02
N THR A 205 -5.78 -1.09 -16.89
CA THR A 205 -5.16 0.22 -16.59
C THR A 205 -6.24 1.27 -16.33
N ALA A 206 -7.28 1.32 -17.16
CA ALA A 206 -8.41 2.23 -16.95
C ALA A 206 -9.09 1.99 -15.60
N LEU A 207 -9.31 0.73 -15.21
CA LEU A 207 -9.88 0.38 -13.91
C LEU A 207 -8.99 0.85 -12.74
N TYR A 208 -7.68 0.60 -12.78
CA TYR A 208 -6.76 1.10 -11.75
C TYR A 208 -6.75 2.63 -11.69
N VAL A 209 -6.71 3.33 -12.83
CA VAL A 209 -6.70 4.80 -12.89
C VAL A 209 -7.99 5.38 -12.31
N VAL A 210 -9.15 4.88 -12.74
CA VAL A 210 -10.45 5.32 -12.22
C VAL A 210 -10.56 5.05 -10.73
N ALA A 211 -10.19 3.85 -10.27
CA ALA A 211 -10.21 3.53 -8.84
C ALA A 211 -9.28 4.44 -8.03
N CYS A 212 -8.03 4.63 -8.48
CA CYS A 212 -7.08 5.53 -7.81
C CYS A 212 -7.58 6.97 -7.78
N TYR A 213 -8.21 7.44 -8.86
CA TYR A 213 -8.79 8.78 -8.93
C TYR A 213 -9.95 8.95 -7.94
N VAL A 214 -10.87 7.98 -7.89
CA VAL A 214 -11.99 7.98 -6.93
C VAL A 214 -11.49 7.94 -5.50
N ILE A 215 -10.54 7.05 -5.19
CA ILE A 215 -9.91 6.96 -3.87
C ILE A 215 -9.25 8.30 -3.51
N ALA A 216 -8.48 8.90 -4.42
CA ALA A 216 -7.82 10.17 -4.18
C ALA A 216 -8.82 11.30 -3.94
N LEU A 217 -9.95 11.34 -4.66
CA LEU A 217 -11.01 12.32 -4.44
C LEU A 217 -11.63 12.16 -3.05
N LEU A 218 -11.99 10.93 -2.67
CA LEU A 218 -12.55 10.63 -1.35
C LEU A 218 -11.58 11.03 -0.24
N LEU A 219 -10.30 10.66 -0.34
CA LEU A 219 -9.29 11.01 0.65
C LEU A 219 -9.05 12.52 0.73
N ARG A 220 -9.02 13.25 -0.39
CA ARG A 220 -8.91 14.72 -0.39
C ARG A 220 -10.09 15.37 0.33
N THR A 221 -11.31 14.88 0.15
CA THR A 221 -12.47 15.42 0.87
C THR A 221 -12.37 15.15 2.38
N LEU A 222 -11.84 13.99 2.79
CA LEU A 222 -11.59 13.69 4.20
C LEU A 222 -10.48 14.56 4.79
N GLU A 223 -9.39 14.77 4.04
CA GLU A 223 -8.29 15.66 4.42
C GLU A 223 -8.78 17.09 4.64
N GLN A 224 -9.58 17.64 3.72
CA GLN A 224 -10.12 18.99 3.83
C GLN A 224 -11.02 19.19 5.06
N ARG A 225 -11.77 18.16 5.46
CA ARG A 225 -12.61 18.20 6.67
C ARG A 225 -11.80 18.15 7.97
N LEU A 226 -10.65 17.50 7.94
CA LEU A 226 -9.80 17.28 9.12
C LEU A 226 -8.62 18.27 9.22
N ALA A 227 -8.32 18.99 8.13
CA ALA A 227 -7.29 20.00 8.08
C ALA A 227 -7.64 21.18 9.01
N ILE A 228 -6.69 21.55 9.86
CA ILE A 228 -6.75 22.78 10.64
C ILE A 228 -6.65 23.93 9.65
N ARG A 229 -7.67 24.80 9.61
CA ARG A 229 -7.60 26.08 8.91
C ARG A 229 -6.45 26.86 9.55
N ARG A 230 -5.29 26.89 8.88
CA ARG A 230 -4.14 27.66 9.30
C ARG A 230 -4.44 29.14 9.20
#